data_AF-A0A957M919-F1
#
_entry.id   AF-A0A957M919-F1
#
_cell.length_a   1.000
_cell.length_b   1.000
_cell.length_c   1.000
_cell.angle_alpha   90.00
_cell.angle_beta   90.00
_cell.angle_gamma   90.00
#
_symmetry.space_group_name_H-M   'P 1'
#
loop_
_entity.id
_entity.type
_entity.pdbx_description
1 polymer ?
#
loop_
_entity_poly.entity_id
_entity_poly.type
_entity_poly.pdbx_seq_one_letter_code
_entity_poly.pdbx_strand_id
1 'polypeptide(L)'
;AHAFTPETMTGHFDHILLCVKAQDTADAARALAPHLAEGGYVVSLQNGLNELVIAGVVGRERTVGAFVNFGADYLEPGLVLYGGRGAVVLGELDGRRTERIAA
;
A
#
# COMPACT_ATOMS: atom_id res chain seq x y z
N ALA A 1 -2.01 -1.66 18.88
CA ALA A 1 -1.92 -2.14 17.49
C ALA A 1 -1.05 -3.39 17.48
N HIS A 2 -1.41 -4.41 16.71
CA HIS A 2 -0.55 -5.58 16.53
C HIS A 2 0.46 -5.31 15.42
N ALA A 3 1.70 -5.79 15.61
CA ALA A 3 2.75 -5.73 14.61
C ALA A 3 3.32 -7.14 14.44
N PHE A 4 3.57 -7.51 13.19
CA PHE A 4 4.03 -8.85 12.82
C PHE A 4 5.23 -8.70 11.90
N THR A 5 6.18 -9.62 12.01
CA THR A 5 7.17 -9.85 10.96
C THR A 5 6.51 -10.66 9.83
N PRO A 6 7.07 -10.67 8.60
CA PRO A 6 6.52 -11.47 7.51
C PRO A 6 6.30 -12.95 7.87
N GLU A 7 7.19 -13.54 8.69
CA GLU A 7 7.14 -14.96 9.08
C GLU A 7 6.03 -15.26 10.09
N THR A 8 5.53 -14.24 10.79
CA THR A 8 4.51 -14.37 11.85
C THR A 8 3.14 -13.86 11.40
N MET A 9 3.05 -13.30 10.19
CA MET A 9 1.80 -12.80 9.61
C MET A 9 0.86 -13.95 9.29
N THR A 10 -0.41 -13.81 9.65
CA THR A 10 -1.46 -14.79 9.38
C THR A 10 -2.74 -14.10 8.92
N GLY A 11 -3.61 -14.86 8.26
CA GLY A 11 -4.89 -14.36 7.76
C GLY A 11 -4.83 -13.78 6.35
N HIS A 12 -5.99 -13.34 5.89
CA HIS A 12 -6.18 -12.67 4.61
C HIS A 12 -6.81 -11.31 4.83
N PHE A 13 -6.42 -10.33 4.01
CA PHE A 13 -6.83 -8.94 4.14
C PHE A 13 -7.46 -8.46 2.84
N ASP A 14 -8.58 -7.75 2.97
CA ASP A 14 -9.27 -7.15 1.82
C ASP A 14 -8.49 -5.95 1.25
N HIS A 15 -7.74 -5.26 2.11
CA HIS A 15 -6.99 -4.06 1.74
C HIS A 15 -5.59 -4.12 2.34
N ILE A 16 -4.59 -3.95 1.49
CA ILE A 16 -3.18 -3.87 1.91
C ILE A 16 -2.63 -2.50 1.52
N LEU A 17 -2.24 -1.72 2.52
CA LEU A 17 -1.56 -0.44 2.33
C LEU A 17 -0.05 -0.68 2.30
N LEU A 18 0.59 -0.55 1.14
CA LEU A 18 2.02 -0.85 0.98
C LEU A 18 2.87 0.42 1.18
N CYS A 19 3.60 0.47 2.28
CA CYS A 19 4.31 1.68 2.75
C CYS A 19 5.84 1.50 2.86
N VAL A 20 6.41 0.48 2.22
CA VAL A 20 7.87 0.25 2.20
C VAL A 20 8.59 1.30 1.35
N LYS A 21 9.92 1.37 1.41
CA LYS A 21 10.68 2.17 0.44
C LYS A 21 10.60 1.53 -0.94
N ALA A 22 10.71 2.33 -2.00
CA ALA A 22 10.49 1.88 -3.39
C ALA A 22 11.36 0.67 -3.78
N GLN A 23 12.61 0.59 -3.29
CA GLN A 23 13.49 -0.54 -3.57
C GLN A 23 12.99 -1.89 -3.00
N ASP A 24 12.13 -1.86 -1.98
CA ASP A 24 11.63 -3.06 -1.30
C ASP A 24 10.24 -3.48 -1.81
N THR A 25 9.65 -2.72 -2.74
CA THR A 25 8.28 -2.93 -3.22
C THR A 25 8.05 -4.34 -3.76
N ALA A 26 8.98 -4.86 -4.57
CA ALA A 26 8.81 -6.17 -5.21
C ALA A 26 8.77 -7.31 -4.18
N ASP A 27 9.67 -7.29 -3.21
CA ASP A 27 9.77 -8.34 -2.20
C ASP A 27 8.62 -8.26 -1.20
N ALA A 28 8.24 -7.04 -0.79
CA ALA A 28 7.08 -6.83 0.07
C ALA A 28 5.77 -7.26 -0.61
N ALA A 29 5.58 -6.93 -1.89
CA ALA A 29 4.40 -7.36 -2.65
C ALA A 29 4.30 -8.89 -2.75
N ARG A 30 5.41 -9.59 -3.00
CA ARG A 30 5.44 -11.06 -3.04
C ARG A 30 5.15 -11.68 -1.68
N ALA A 31 5.71 -11.13 -0.61
CA ALA A 31 5.47 -11.61 0.75
C ALA A 31 4.00 -11.44 1.17
N LEU A 32 3.34 -10.37 0.71
CA LEU A 32 1.95 -10.06 1.06
C LEU A 32 0.91 -10.71 0.15
N ALA A 33 1.28 -11.11 -1.08
CA ALA A 33 0.35 -11.71 -2.04
C ALA A 33 -0.43 -12.92 -1.50
N PRO A 34 0.16 -13.87 -0.74
CA PRO A 34 -0.58 -14.97 -0.13
C PRO A 34 -1.61 -14.53 0.92
N HIS A 35 -1.44 -13.33 1.48
CA HIS A 35 -2.33 -12.74 2.48
C HIS A 35 -3.39 -11.82 1.87
N LEU A 36 -3.45 -11.67 0.55
CA LEU A 36 -4.45 -10.83 -0.09
C LEU A 36 -5.72 -11.65 -0.37
N ALA A 37 -6.84 -11.26 0.24
CA ALA A 37 -8.13 -11.93 0.08
C ALA A 37 -8.58 -11.95 -1.40
N GLU A 38 -9.42 -12.91 -1.81
CA GLU A 38 -9.80 -13.15 -3.21
C GLU A 38 -10.28 -11.89 -3.97
N GLY A 39 -11.04 -11.01 -3.32
CA GLY A 39 -11.48 -9.72 -3.87
C GLY A 39 -10.65 -8.50 -3.44
N GLY A 40 -9.59 -8.72 -2.67
CA GLY A 40 -8.78 -7.68 -2.08
C GLY A 40 -7.82 -7.00 -3.06
N TYR A 41 -7.30 -5.85 -2.66
CA TYR A 41 -6.36 -5.05 -3.47
C TYR A 41 -5.24 -4.40 -2.62
N VAL A 42 -4.14 -4.06 -3.32
CA VAL A 42 -2.98 -3.38 -2.75
C VAL A 42 -2.99 -1.92 -3.16
N VAL A 43 -2.79 -1.02 -2.19
CA VAL A 43 -2.64 0.41 -2.41
C VAL A 43 -1.15 0.77 -2.34
N SER A 44 -0.64 1.32 -3.44
CA SER A 44 0.73 1.84 -3.59
C SER A 44 0.84 3.21 -2.91
N LEU A 45 1.34 3.27 -1.67
CA LEU A 45 1.54 4.55 -0.94
C LEU A 45 2.97 5.07 -1.05
N GLN A 46 3.85 4.37 -1.77
CA GLN A 46 5.22 4.78 -1.96
C GLN A 46 5.33 5.99 -2.89
N ASN A 47 6.36 6.80 -2.67
CA ASN A 47 6.77 7.78 -3.67
C ASN A 47 7.33 7.09 -4.92
N GLY A 48 7.01 7.64 -6.10
CA GLY A 48 7.42 7.11 -7.40
C GLY A 48 6.38 6.22 -8.06
N LEU A 49 6.72 5.61 -9.20
CA LEU A 49 5.81 4.79 -10.01
C LEU A 49 5.95 3.30 -9.68
N ASN A 50 5.43 2.89 -8.53
CA ASN A 50 5.57 1.53 -7.98
C ASN A 50 4.43 0.59 -8.40
N GLU A 51 3.34 1.14 -8.93
CA GLU A 51 2.11 0.42 -9.26
C GLU A 51 2.36 -0.69 -10.28
N LEU A 52 3.28 -0.49 -11.22
CA LEU A 52 3.60 -1.52 -12.23
C LEU A 52 4.32 -2.73 -11.61
N VAL A 53 5.16 -2.51 -10.60
CA VAL A 53 5.84 -3.58 -9.86
C VAL A 53 4.81 -4.39 -9.08
N ILE A 54 3.90 -3.70 -8.38
CA ILE A 54 2.83 -4.32 -7.59
C ILE A 54 1.88 -5.09 -8.51
N ALA A 55 1.44 -4.48 -9.62
CA ALA A 55 0.56 -5.10 -10.60
C ALA A 55 1.19 -6.35 -11.25
N GLY A 56 2.51 -6.39 -11.39
CA GLY A 56 3.23 -7.58 -11.84
C GLY A 56 3.16 -8.78 -10.87
N VAL A 57 2.79 -8.54 -9.60
CA VAL A 57 2.64 -9.59 -8.57
C VAL A 57 1.18 -9.95 -8.34
N VAL A 58 0.31 -8.95 -8.11
CA VAL A 58 -1.09 -9.20 -7.70
C VAL A 58 -2.13 -8.96 -8.79
N GLY A 59 -1.70 -8.50 -9.97
CA GLY A 59 -2.59 -8.14 -11.07
C GLY A 59 -2.94 -6.64 -11.07
N ARG A 60 -3.18 -6.09 -12.27
CA ARG A 60 -3.47 -4.67 -12.47
C ARG A 60 -4.80 -4.28 -11.83
N GLU A 61 -5.79 -5.15 -11.94
CA GLU A 61 -7.13 -5.01 -11.38
C GLU A 61 -7.14 -5.04 -9.84
N ARG A 62 -6.08 -5.52 -9.20
CA ARG A 62 -5.92 -5.55 -7.73
C ARG A 62 -4.87 -4.56 -7.23
N THR A 63 -4.48 -3.60 -8.08
CA THR A 63 -3.53 -2.54 -7.72
C THR A 63 -4.22 -1.19 -7.79
N VAL A 64 -4.06 -0.39 -6.75
CA VAL A 64 -4.55 0.99 -6.66
C VAL A 64 -3.35 1.90 -6.43
N GLY A 65 -3.26 2.97 -7.21
CA GLY A 65 -2.24 4.01 -7.01
C GLY A 65 -2.68 4.99 -5.93
N ALA A 66 -1.72 5.60 -5.25
CA ALA A 66 -1.99 6.70 -4.34
C ALA A 66 -0.97 7.82 -4.44
N PHE A 67 -1.44 9.02 -4.14
CA PHE A 67 -0.63 10.20 -3.95
C PHE A 67 -0.77 10.65 -2.50
N VAL A 68 0.36 10.82 -1.82
CA VAL A 68 0.42 11.24 -0.42
C VAL A 68 1.30 12.48 -0.32
N ASN A 69 0.81 13.55 0.31
CA ASN A 69 1.61 14.76 0.51
C ASN A 69 1.55 15.36 1.92
N PHE A 70 1.06 14.62 2.91
CA PHE A 70 1.24 15.01 4.30
C PHE A 70 2.69 14.73 4.75
N GLY A 71 3.19 15.52 5.70
CA GLY A 71 4.50 15.28 6.29
C GLY A 71 4.42 14.27 7.44
N ALA A 72 5.36 13.35 7.51
CA ALA A 72 5.59 12.51 8.68
C ALA A 72 7.05 12.07 8.76
N ASP A 73 7.60 12.06 9.97
CA ASP A 73 8.98 11.62 10.23
C ASP A 73 9.00 10.45 11.20
N TYR A 74 9.75 9.42 10.85
CA TYR A 74 10.09 8.34 11.78
C TYR A 74 11.14 8.84 12.77
N LEU A 75 10.82 8.82 14.06
CA LEU A 75 11.76 9.23 15.12
C LEU A 75 12.45 8.00 15.73
N GLU A 76 11.67 7.00 16.12
CA GLU A 76 12.13 5.74 16.71
C GLU A 76 11.03 4.66 16.61
N PRO A 77 11.31 3.38 16.93
CA PRO A 77 10.29 2.32 16.83
C PRO A 77 9.04 2.66 17.66
N GLY A 78 7.89 2.76 16.98
CA GLY A 78 6.62 3.10 17.62
C GLY A 78 6.37 4.60 17.81
N LEU A 79 7.26 5.48 17.36
CA LEU A 79 7.10 6.94 17.44
C LEU A 79 7.32 7.61 16.07
N VAL A 80 6.26 8.27 15.59
CA VAL A 80 6.25 9.04 14.34
C VAL A 80 5.79 10.45 14.65
N LEU A 81 6.54 11.45 14.18
CA LEU A 81 6.11 12.84 14.18
C LEU A 81 5.14 13.06 13.02
N TYR A 82 3.94 13.56 13.32
CA TYR A 82 3.01 14.02 12.30
C TYR A 82 3.32 15.47 11.92
N GLY A 83 3.83 15.68 10.71
CA GLY A 83 4.32 16.97 10.21
C GLY A 83 3.23 17.92 9.71
N GLY A 84 1.96 17.52 9.74
CA GLY A 84 0.82 18.38 9.43
C GLY A 84 -0.11 17.85 8.34
N ARG A 85 -1.19 18.60 8.08
CA ARG A 85 -2.22 18.19 7.12
C ARG A 85 -1.70 18.18 5.68
N GLY A 86 -2.14 17.18 4.95
CA GLY A 86 -1.98 17.04 3.51
C GLY A 86 -3.15 16.26 2.93
N ALA A 87 -2.97 15.75 1.73
CA ALA A 87 -3.88 14.95 0.96
C ALA A 87 -3.37 13.51 0.86
N VAL A 88 -4.33 12.59 0.83
CA VAL A 88 -4.17 11.25 0.31
C VAL A 88 -5.20 11.13 -0.81
N VAL A 89 -4.74 10.84 -2.02
CA VAL A 89 -5.59 10.71 -3.20
C VAL A 89 -5.39 9.32 -3.77
N LEU A 90 -6.48 8.58 -3.99
CA LEU A 90 -6.47 7.25 -4.59
C LEU A 90 -6.85 7.33 -6.07
N GLY A 91 -6.30 6.42 -6.88
CA GLY A 91 -6.60 6.35 -8.31
C GLY A 91 -6.45 4.95 -8.89
N GLU A 92 -7.36 4.58 -9.78
CA GLU A 92 -7.18 3.40 -10.62
C GLU A 92 -6.07 3.64 -11.64
N LEU A 93 -5.33 2.58 -11.97
CA LEU A 93 -4.24 2.67 -12.93
C LEU A 93 -4.73 3.00 -14.35
N ASP A 94 -6.02 2.87 -14.64
CA ASP A 94 -6.65 3.22 -15.92
C ASP A 94 -7.36 4.58 -15.90
N GLY A 95 -7.28 5.31 -14.79
CA GLY A 95 -7.91 6.63 -14.62
C GLY A 95 -9.43 6.58 -14.39
N ARG A 96 -10.06 5.40 -14.34
CA ARG A 96 -11.48 5.30 -14.00
C ARG A 96 -11.70 5.60 -12.52
N ARG A 97 -12.90 6.07 -12.20
CA ARG A 97 -13.36 6.20 -10.81
C ARG A 97 -14.26 5.02 -10.48
N THR A 98 -13.90 4.26 -9.45
CA THR A 98 -14.63 3.08 -8.97
C THR A 98 -15.11 3.30 -7.54
N GLU A 99 -16.00 2.43 -7.05
CA GLU A 99 -16.48 2.49 -5.67
C GLU A 99 -15.36 2.31 -4.64
N ARG A 100 -14.36 1.47 -4.91
CA ARG A 100 -13.26 1.19 -3.96
C ARG A 100 -12.30 2.37 -3.75
N ILE A 101 -12.38 3.40 -4.59
CA ILE A 101 -11.63 4.66 -4.43
C ILE A 101 -12.55 5.88 -4.24
N ALA A 102 -13.85 5.65 -4.01
CA ALA A 102 -14.77 6.71 -3.66
C ALA A 102 -14.53 7.16 -2.19
N ALA A 103 -14.81 8.43 -1.92
CA ALA A 103 -14.67 9.05 -0.60
C ALA A 103 -15.99 8.96 0.18
#